data_AF-A0A5M9NYT1-F1
#
_entry.id   AF-A0A5M9NYT1-F1
#
_cell.length_a   1.000
_cell.length_b   1.000
_cell.length_c   1.000
_cell.angle_alpha   90.00
_cell.angle_beta   90.00
_cell.angle_gamma   90.00
#
_symmetry.space_group_name_H-M   'P 1'
#
loop_
_entity.id
_entity.type
_entity.pdbx_description
1 polymer ?
#
loop_
_entity_poly.entity_id
_entity_poly.type
_entity_poly.pdbx_seq_one_letter_code
_entity_poly.pdbx_strand_id
1 'polypeptide(L)' 'MYFLLVILGLIVGIVLILTGIGRKNSDMISIGSVLSIFFLLICINVYMPNFISELKTISIDVHR' A
#
# COMPACT_ATOMS: atom_id res chain seq x y z
N MET A 1 12.95 4.04 -3.05
CA MET A 1 12.17 4.07 -1.80
C MET A 1 12.09 2.64 -1.28
N TYR A 2 12.15 2.42 0.03
CA TYR A 2 12.04 1.07 0.58
C TYR A 2 10.58 0.61 0.53
N PHE A 3 10.29 -0.51 -0.13
CA PHE A 3 8.96 -1.12 -0.18
C PHE A 3 8.35 -1.29 1.23
N LEU A 4 9.20 -1.63 2.21
CA LEU A 4 8.83 -1.71 3.62
C LEU A 4 8.24 -0.41 4.19
N LEU A 5 8.70 0.77 3.75
CA LEU A 5 8.13 2.05 4.21
C LEU A 5 6.71 2.26 3.68
N VAL A 6 6.42 1.78 2.47
CA VAL A 6 5.07 1.85 1.88
C VAL A 6 4.10 0.93 2.61
N ILE A 7 4.55 -0.29 2.93
CA ILE A 7 3.79 -1.23 3.74
C ILE A 7 3.52 -0.67 5.14
N LEU A 8 4.55 -0.10 5.79
CA LEU A 8 4.38 0.52 7.10
C LEU A 8 3.41 1.71 7.05
N GLY A 9 3.48 2.53 6.00
CA GLY A 9 2.56 3.63 5.76
C GLY A 9 1.10 3.18 5.59
N LEU A 10 0.87 2.09 4.85
CA LEU A 10 -0.45 1.46 4.71
C LEU A 10 -0.98 0.96 6.05
N ILE A 11 -0.14 0.30 6.86
CA ILE A 11 -0.53 -0.18 8.19
C ILE A 11 -0.95 1.00 9.08
N VAL A 12 -0.17 2.09 9.09
CA VAL A 12 -0.52 3.30 9.84
C VAL A 12 -1.85 3.89 9.38
N GLY A 13 -2.09 3.97 8.06
CA GLY A 13 -3.36 4.42 7.51
C GLY A 13 -4.56 3.60 7.99
N ILE A 14 -4.45 2.27 7.95
CA ILE A 14 -5.49 1.34 8.43
C ILE A 14 -5.72 1.51 9.94
N VAL A 15 -4.65 1.61 10.73
CA VAL A 15 -4.75 1.81 12.19
C VAL A 15 -5.47 3.12 12.53
N LEU A 16 -5.19 4.20 11.79
CA LEU A 16 -5.89 5.48 11.97
C LEU A 16 -7.37 5.37 11.63
N ILE A 17 -7.73 4.67 10.56
CA ILE A 17 -9.13 4.42 10.19
C ILE A 17 -9.84 3.63 11.28
N LEU A 18 -9.27 2.50 11.72
CA LEU A 18 -9.85 1.66 12.78
C LEU A 18 -10.03 2.42 14.09
N THR A 19 -9.02 3.20 14.48
CA THR A 19 -9.08 4.01 15.71
C THR A 19 -10.09 5.15 15.57
N GLY A 20 -10.18 5.77 14.38
CA GLY A 20 -11.15 6.81 14.07
C GLY A 20 -12.58 6.29 14.13
N ILE A 21 -12.84 5.08 13.61
CA ILE A 21 -14.13 4.39 13.73
C ILE A 21 -14.45 4.14 15.21
N GLY A 22 -13.50 3.58 15.97
CA GLY A 22 -13.68 3.31 17.40
C GLY A 22 -13.99 4.56 18.24
N ARG A 23 -13.45 5.72 17.84
CA ARG A 23 -13.68 7.01 18.51
C ARG A 23 -14.80 7.86 17.89
N LYS A 24 -15.49 7.38 16.85
CA LYS A 24 -16.42 8.17 16.02
C LYS A 24 -15.83 9.51 15.58
N ASN A 25 -14.52 9.55 15.32
CA ASN A 25 -13.81 10.75 14.90
C ASN A 25 -13.62 10.72 13.38
N SER A 26 -14.45 11.50 12.68
CA SER A 26 -14.42 11.63 11.22
C SER A 26 -13.11 12.18 10.69
N ASP A 27 -12.44 13.05 11.43
CA ASP A 27 -11.19 13.69 11.01
C ASP A 27 -10.06 12.66 10.98
N MET A 28 -9.99 11.80 12.00
CA MET A 28 -9.05 10.68 12.01
C MET A 28 -9.29 9.69 10.87
N ILE A 29 -10.56 9.39 10.57
CA ILE A 29 -10.92 8.52 9.44
C ILE A 29 -10.49 9.16 8.13
N SER A 30 -10.75 10.45 7.95
CA SER A 30 -10.37 11.22 6.75
C SER A 30 -8.85 11.21 6.55
N ILE A 31 -8.08 11.55 7.59
CA ILE A 31 -6.61 11.54 7.56
C ILE A 31 -6.08 10.14 7.24
N GLY A 32 -6.59 9.11 7.91
CA GLY A 32 -6.21 7.72 7.67
C GLY A 32 -6.52 7.25 6.25
N SER A 33 -7.65 7.70 5.68
CA SER A 33 -8.06 7.38 4.31
C SER A 33 -7.16 8.04 3.27
N VAL A 34 -6.84 9.34 3.44
CA VAL A 34 -5.91 10.06 2.56
C VAL A 34 -4.52 9.41 2.57
N LEU A 35 -4.00 9.08 3.76
CA LEU A 35 -2.73 8.36 3.92
C LEU A 35 -2.76 7.00 3.22
N SER A 36 -3.81 6.22 3.43
CA SER A 36 -3.95 4.89 2.82
C SER A 36 -4.00 4.95 1.30
N ILE A 37 -4.76 5.89 0.73
CA ILE A 37 -4.86 6.08 -0.72
C ILE A 37 -3.50 6.51 -1.29
N PHE A 38 -2.80 7.44 -0.64
CA PHE A 38 -1.49 7.90 -1.09
C PHE A 38 -0.48 6.76 -1.17
N PHE A 39 -0.36 5.94 -0.11
CA PHE A 39 0.55 4.80 -0.12
C PHE A 39 0.11 3.68 -1.06
N LEU A 40 -1.19 3.47 -1.25
CA LEU A 40 -1.71 2.52 -2.23
C LEU A 40 -1.32 2.93 -3.66
N LEU A 41 -1.45 4.22 -3.98
CA LEU A 41 -1.03 4.76 -5.27
C LEU A 41 0.47 4.59 -5.49
N ILE A 42 1.30 4.83 -4.48
CA ILE A 42 2.74 4.56 -4.56
C ILE A 42 3.00 3.08 -4.82
N CYS A 43 2.30 2.19 -4.11
CA CYS A 43 2.43 0.74 -4.29
C CYS A 43 2.15 0.33 -5.73
N ILE A 44 1.01 0.78 -6.28
CA ILE A 44 0.56 0.45 -7.64
C ILE A 44 1.48 1.08 -8.69
N ASN A 45 1.87 2.34 -8.54
CA ASN A 45 2.60 3.04 -9.61
C ASN A 45 4.10 2.75 -9.61
N VAL A 46 4.70 2.49 -8.45
CA VAL A 46 6.16 2.32 -8.31
C VAL A 46 6.56 0.85 -8.22
N TYR A 47 5.81 0.03 -7.49
CA TYR A 47 6.25 -1.34 -7.18
C TYR A 47 5.56 -2.41 -8.02
N MET A 48 4.29 -2.21 -8.40
CA MET A 48 3.56 -3.17 -9.23
C MET A 48 4.21 -3.43 -10.60
N PRO A 49 4.77 -2.43 -11.33
CA PRO A 49 5.44 -2.70 -12.61
C PRO A 49 6.67 -3.59 -12.47
N ASN A 50 7.46 -3.38 -11.42
CA ASN A 50 8.62 -4.23 -11.10
C ASN A 50 8.18 -5.64 -10.74
N PHE A 51 7.16 -5.77 -9.88
CA PHE A 51 6.64 -7.07 -9.46
C PHE A 51 6.08 -7.88 -10.64
N ILE A 52 5.34 -7.24 -11.55
CA ILE A 52 4.82 -7.86 -12.77
C ILE A 52 5.97 -8.27 -13.71
N SER A 53 7.01 -7.45 -13.83
CA SER A 53 8.16 -7.74 -14.70
C SER A 53 9.00 -8.91 -14.19
N GLU A 54 9.20 -9.00 -12.86
CA GLU A 54 9.85 -10.16 -12.23
C GLU A 54 9.02 -11.43 -12.40
N LEU A 55 7.70 -11.37 -12.20
CA LEU A 55 6.80 -12.52 -12.45
C LEU A 55 6.86 -13.00 -13.90
N LYS A 56 6.92 -12.07 -14.86
CA LYS A 56 7.07 -12.41 -16.28
C LYS A 56 8.42 -13.03 -16.59
N THR A 57 9.48 -12.59 -15.92
CA THR A 57 10.82 -13.16 -16.07
C THR A 57 10.86 -14.59 -15.51
N ILE A 58 10.28 -14.82 -14.33
CA ILE A 58 10.18 -16.14 -13.71
C ILE A 58 9.33 -17.08 -14.57
N SER A 59 8.21 -16.62 -15.13
CA SER A 59 7.36 -17.47 -15.97
C SER A 59 8.02 -17.87 -17.29
N ILE A 60 8.89 -17.03 -17.85
CA ILE A 60 9.68 -17.37 -19.04
C ILE A 60 10.78 -18.39 -18.71
N ASP A 61 11.44 -18.26 -17.55
CA ASP A 61 12.52 -19.17 -17.14
C ASP A 61 12.00 -20.56 -16.77
N VAL A 62 10.78 -20.66 -16.22
CA VAL A 62 10.12 -21.95 -15.92
C VAL A 62 9.67 -22.70 -17.18
N HIS A 63 9.52 -22.01 -18.32
CA HIS A 63 9.01 -22.61 -19.56
C HIS A 63 10.10 -22.93 -20.59
N ARG A 64 11.38 -22.79 -20.22
CA ARG A 64 12.55 -23.11 -21.04
C ARG A 64 13.27 -24.35 -20.50
#